data_AF-A0AAV2YZK1-F1
#
_entry.id   AF-A0AAV2YZK1-F1
#
_cell.length_a   1.000
_cell.length_b   1.000
_cell.length_c   1.000
_cell.angle_alpha   90.00
_cell.angle_beta   90.00
_cell.angle_gamma   90.00
#
_symmetry.space_group_name_H-M   'P 1'
#
loop_
_entity.id
_entity.type
_entity.pdbx_description
1 polymer ?
#
loop_
_entity_poly.entity_id
_entity_poly.type
_entity_poly.pdbx_seq_one_letter_code
_entity_poly.pdbx_strand_id
1 'polypeptide(L)'
;MFRGAQDPKERKAAANGNGQPRRKHGAQYYIISNEAYADAPQPSVTKVPRSPPKHVSRDFNILTNKFHDRHDERFEAEHAHAKDVAAVKFFKTHDYDAVRGRYFDDSKEIEFVDKRKAEQQAHGKDRVFSLPPREQFSEGRLYNILNQQVINPDKLDTVKEKSQRALNKIQKTAFEQRMRQLGEFEMNRTEELCLNRFANQRQAQMYIHGYDPISNQSYIGRNAKQIPPIRADATKNAWEVLTKSVEKSQQRAITAAPTPREGGIGANSVKTPNGHKIQVHKPNVLVVDQLATTSDSRDNTTFRPVRTGGFPTISHA
;
A
#
# COMPACT_ATOMS: atom_id res chain seq x y z
N MET A 1 31.83 41.62 14.79
CA MET A 1 30.91 41.17 13.72
C MET A 1 31.49 41.63 12.38
N PHE A 2 32.01 40.71 11.57
CA PHE A 2 32.62 41.03 10.28
C PHE A 2 31.53 41.22 9.21
N ARG A 3 31.53 42.36 8.52
CA ARG A 3 30.75 42.55 7.29
C ARG A 3 31.41 41.71 6.18
N GLY A 4 30.83 40.55 5.88
CA GLY A 4 31.29 39.70 4.76
C GLY A 4 31.18 38.19 4.94
N ALA A 5 30.74 37.69 6.10
CA ALA A 5 30.53 36.25 6.28
C ALA A 5 29.23 35.81 5.57
N GLN A 6 29.36 35.12 4.44
CA GLN A 6 28.25 34.38 3.81
C GLN A 6 28.18 32.97 4.40
N ASP A 7 26.96 32.49 4.64
CA ASP A 7 26.64 31.19 5.22
C ASP A 7 27.14 30.01 4.35
N PRO A 8 27.73 28.96 4.94
CA PRO A 8 28.21 27.79 4.20
C PRO A 8 27.11 26.86 3.65
N LYS A 9 25.82 27.22 3.79
CA LYS A 9 24.69 26.46 3.22
C LYS A 9 24.30 26.89 1.80
N GLU A 10 24.85 27.98 1.28
CA GLU A 10 24.72 28.32 -0.15
C GLU A 10 25.79 27.63 -0.99
N ARG A 11 25.67 26.31 -1.12
CA ARG A 11 26.45 25.54 -2.10
C ARG A 11 25.96 25.91 -3.50
N LYS A 12 26.49 26.99 -4.08
CA LYS A 12 26.34 27.27 -5.51
C LYS A 12 26.93 26.08 -6.26
N ALA A 13 26.11 25.45 -7.11
CA ALA A 13 26.54 24.41 -8.01
C ALA A 13 27.77 24.89 -8.79
N ALA A 14 28.90 24.21 -8.57
CA ALA A 14 30.14 24.49 -9.27
C ALA A 14 29.95 24.12 -10.75
N ALA A 15 29.69 25.11 -11.58
CA ALA A 15 29.86 25.03 -13.02
C ALA A 15 31.38 25.06 -13.30
N ASN A 16 31.97 23.87 -13.42
CA ASN A 16 33.25 23.72 -14.12
C ASN A 16 33.05 24.12 -15.59
N GLY A 17 33.89 25.02 -16.09
CA GLY A 17 33.97 25.30 -17.52
C GLY A 17 34.60 26.64 -17.83
N ASN A 18 35.89 26.61 -18.17
CA ASN A 18 36.52 27.64 -19.02
C ASN A 18 35.64 27.87 -20.25
N GLY A 19 34.91 28.97 -20.27
CA GLY A 19 34.03 29.32 -21.38
C GLY A 19 33.66 30.79 -21.25
N GLN A 20 34.33 31.63 -22.03
CA GLN A 20 33.87 32.99 -22.33
C GLN A 20 32.35 32.99 -22.55
N PRO A 21 31.58 33.94 -21.97
CA PRO A 21 30.14 34.00 -22.20
C PRO A 21 29.90 34.31 -23.69
N ARG A 22 29.54 33.27 -24.45
CA ARG A 22 29.00 33.43 -25.79
C ARG A 22 27.76 34.30 -25.67
N ARG A 23 27.83 35.53 -26.21
CA ARG A 23 26.68 36.41 -26.37
C ARG A 23 25.62 35.67 -27.17
N LYS A 24 24.53 35.29 -26.51
CA LYS A 24 23.34 34.74 -27.19
C LYS A 24 22.65 35.91 -27.88
N HIS A 25 22.69 35.95 -29.22
CA HIS A 25 21.78 36.79 -30.00
C HIS A 25 20.39 36.15 -29.91
N GLY A 26 19.58 36.62 -28.96
CA GLY A 26 18.23 36.12 -28.73
C GLY A 26 17.21 36.92 -29.54
N ALA A 27 16.89 36.44 -30.74
CA ALA A 27 15.52 36.55 -31.25
C ALA A 27 14.92 35.15 -31.16
N GLN A 28 13.96 34.96 -30.26
CA GLN A 28 13.20 33.71 -30.17
C GLN A 28 12.02 33.81 -31.15
N TYR A 29 11.93 32.83 -32.05
CA TYR A 29 10.84 32.71 -33.02
C TYR A 29 9.89 31.59 -32.59
N TYR A 30 8.59 31.75 -32.88
CA TYR A 30 7.65 30.62 -32.79
C TYR A 30 7.94 29.64 -33.93
N ILE A 31 8.26 28.38 -33.57
CA ILE A 31 8.70 27.33 -34.51
C ILE A 31 7.66 27.03 -35.61
N ILE A 32 6.39 27.40 -35.38
CA ILE A 32 5.28 27.07 -36.28
C ILE A 32 4.90 28.25 -37.21
N SER A 33 5.15 29.51 -36.82
CA SER A 33 4.69 30.68 -37.60
C SER A 33 5.80 31.59 -38.14
N ASN A 34 7.08 31.38 -37.81
CA ASN A 34 8.22 32.22 -38.25
C ASN A 34 8.08 33.73 -37.98
N GLU A 35 7.14 34.15 -37.13
CA GLU A 35 7.01 35.54 -36.70
C GLU A 35 7.85 35.78 -35.43
N ALA A 36 8.53 36.94 -35.38
CA ALA A 36 9.33 37.34 -34.23
C ALA A 36 8.42 37.77 -33.07
N TYR A 37 8.73 37.32 -31.86
CA TYR A 37 7.99 37.62 -30.63
C TYR A 37 7.96 39.15 -30.36
N ALA A 38 6.81 39.80 -30.56
CA ALA A 38 6.70 41.26 -30.54
C ALA A 38 6.58 41.90 -29.15
N ASP A 39 6.37 41.12 -28.08
CA ASP A 39 5.94 41.68 -26.77
C ASP A 39 6.97 41.59 -25.63
N ALA A 40 8.26 41.48 -25.94
CA ALA A 40 9.29 41.72 -24.92
C ALA A 40 9.61 43.23 -24.84
N PRO A 41 9.46 43.89 -23.68
CA PRO A 41 9.88 45.29 -23.53
C PRO A 41 11.37 45.39 -23.84
N GLN A 42 11.67 45.96 -25.01
CA GLN A 42 13.03 46.32 -25.40
C GLN A 42 13.58 47.23 -24.30
N PRO A 43 14.69 46.88 -23.61
CA PRO A 43 15.40 47.89 -22.85
C PRO A 43 15.83 48.93 -23.87
N SER A 44 15.33 50.16 -23.72
CA SER A 44 15.77 51.30 -24.51
C SER A 44 17.27 51.43 -24.31
N VAL A 45 18.05 50.88 -25.24
CA VAL A 45 19.49 51.06 -25.28
C VAL A 45 19.69 52.50 -25.74
N THR A 46 19.62 53.43 -24.78
CA THR A 46 20.13 54.77 -24.93
C THR A 46 21.58 54.61 -25.38
N LYS A 47 21.86 54.86 -26.66
CA LYS A 47 23.22 54.91 -27.19
C LYS A 47 23.92 56.07 -26.49
N VAL A 48 24.49 55.82 -25.32
CA VAL A 48 25.42 56.74 -24.69
C VAL A 48 26.59 56.86 -25.68
N PRO A 49 26.94 58.08 -26.14
CA PRO A 49 28.06 58.24 -27.06
C PRO A 49 29.30 57.68 -26.38
N ARG A 50 29.89 56.65 -27.01
CA ARG A 50 31.12 56.02 -26.55
C ARG A 50 32.22 57.08 -26.71
N SER A 51 32.62 57.69 -25.59
CA SER A 51 33.74 58.62 -25.57
C SER A 51 34.97 57.93 -26.18
N PRO A 52 35.82 58.66 -26.92
CA PRO A 52 37.05 58.09 -27.45
C PRO A 52 37.85 57.47 -26.30
N PRO A 53 38.56 56.35 -26.53
CA PRO A 53 39.35 55.71 -25.49
C PRO A 53 40.36 56.73 -24.98
N LYS A 54 40.10 57.30 -23.81
CA LYS A 54 41.10 58.12 -23.12
C LYS A 54 42.29 57.18 -22.92
N HIS A 55 43.45 57.54 -23.48
CA HIS A 55 44.69 56.86 -23.13
C HIS A 55 44.83 56.97 -21.62
N VAL A 56 44.58 55.88 -20.90
CA VAL A 56 44.80 55.82 -19.46
C VAL A 56 46.31 55.89 -19.29
N SER A 57 46.81 57.10 -19.06
CA SER A 57 48.20 57.30 -18.65
C SER A 57 48.41 56.45 -17.41
N ARG A 58 49.51 55.70 -17.37
CA ARG A 58 49.87 54.93 -16.18
C ARG A 58 50.07 55.91 -15.02
N ASP A 59 49.64 55.51 -13.83
CA ASP A 59 49.74 56.35 -12.63
C ASP A 59 51.18 56.45 -12.09
N PHE A 60 52.10 55.65 -12.62
CA PHE A 60 53.50 55.60 -12.26
C PHE A 60 54.42 55.64 -13.47
N ASN A 61 55.63 56.16 -13.25
CA ASN A 61 56.68 56.21 -14.23
C ASN A 61 57.36 54.84 -14.36
N ILE A 62 57.39 54.28 -15.57
CA ILE A 62 57.91 52.93 -15.86
C ILE A 62 59.42 52.82 -15.62
N LEU A 63 60.17 53.92 -15.78
CA LEU A 63 61.63 53.91 -15.60
C LEU A 63 62.03 53.96 -14.14
N THR A 64 61.24 54.63 -13.30
CA THR A 64 61.60 54.90 -11.89
C THR A 64 60.69 54.18 -10.89
N ASN A 65 59.60 53.56 -11.34
CA ASN A 65 58.52 53.00 -10.52
C ASN A 65 57.94 53.97 -9.48
N LYS A 66 58.12 55.29 -9.68
CA LYS A 66 57.54 56.31 -8.81
C LYS A 66 56.19 56.76 -9.34
N PHE A 67 55.24 56.99 -8.44
CA PHE A 67 53.96 57.58 -8.80
C PHE A 67 54.15 59.03 -9.23
N HIS A 68 53.30 59.48 -10.16
CA HIS A 68 53.34 60.86 -10.65
C HIS A 68 52.91 61.86 -9.56
N ASP A 69 51.97 61.48 -8.69
CA ASP A 69 51.45 62.30 -7.59
C ASP A 69 51.61 61.59 -6.24
N ARG A 70 52.11 62.32 -5.22
CA ARG A 70 52.23 61.88 -3.81
C ARG A 70 52.78 60.45 -3.67
N HIS A 71 53.97 60.22 -4.22
CA HIS A 71 54.57 58.89 -4.31
C HIS A 71 54.65 58.17 -2.98
N ASP A 72 55.14 58.83 -1.93
CA ASP A 72 55.38 58.19 -0.64
C ASP A 72 54.05 57.74 0.00
N GLU A 73 53.03 58.61 0.01
CA GLU A 73 51.69 58.28 0.53
C GLU A 73 51.04 57.10 -0.20
N ARG A 74 51.11 57.10 -1.56
CA ARG A 74 50.53 56.02 -2.36
C ARG A 74 51.30 54.72 -2.20
N PHE A 75 52.62 54.79 -2.12
CA PHE A 75 53.47 53.63 -1.92
C PHE A 75 53.21 52.98 -0.56
N GLU A 76 53.09 53.78 0.51
CA GLU A 76 52.74 53.28 1.83
C GLU A 76 51.35 52.63 1.85
N ALA A 77 50.36 53.25 1.20
CA ALA A 77 49.01 52.70 1.08
C ALA A 77 48.98 51.37 0.30
N GLU A 78 49.68 51.29 -0.83
CA GLU A 78 49.79 50.06 -1.63
C GLU A 78 50.54 48.96 -0.85
N HIS A 79 51.60 49.32 -0.13
CA HIS A 79 52.36 48.39 0.69
C HIS A 79 51.55 47.88 1.89
N ALA A 80 50.76 48.74 2.55
CA ALA A 80 49.82 48.33 3.59
C ALA A 80 48.77 47.35 3.02
N HIS A 81 48.17 47.68 1.87
CA HIS A 81 47.25 46.79 1.18
C HIS A 81 47.90 45.46 0.78
N ALA A 82 49.14 45.48 0.29
CA ALA A 82 49.88 44.27 -0.07
C ALA A 82 50.12 43.37 1.15
N LYS A 83 50.43 43.96 2.32
CA LYS A 83 50.55 43.24 3.59
C LYS A 83 49.22 42.62 4.01
N ASP A 84 48.11 43.35 3.90
CA ASP A 84 46.78 42.83 4.23
C ASP A 84 46.40 41.65 3.33
N VAL A 85 46.65 41.77 2.02
CA VAL A 85 46.43 40.69 1.05
C VAL A 85 47.32 39.49 1.37
N ALA A 86 48.59 39.71 1.72
CA ALA A 86 49.50 38.64 2.12
C ALA A 86 49.03 37.93 3.39
N ALA A 87 48.56 38.68 4.40
CA ALA A 87 48.01 38.13 5.63
C ALA A 87 46.78 37.26 5.37
N VAL A 88 45.83 37.74 4.55
CA VAL A 88 44.63 36.96 4.15
C VAL A 88 45.04 35.65 3.44
N LYS A 89 46.01 35.71 2.52
CA LYS A 89 46.53 34.51 1.83
C LYS A 89 47.22 33.54 2.81
N PHE A 90 47.98 34.06 3.76
CA PHE A 90 48.65 33.27 4.78
C PHE A 90 47.63 32.51 5.65
N PHE A 91 46.65 33.21 6.23
CA PHE A 91 45.62 32.60 7.06
C PHE A 91 44.69 31.65 6.30
N LYS A 92 44.54 31.83 4.98
CA LYS A 92 43.82 30.87 4.14
C LYS A 92 44.51 29.50 4.03
N THR A 93 45.83 29.47 4.15
CA THR A 93 46.64 28.23 4.02
C THR A 93 47.09 27.69 5.37
N HIS A 94 47.10 28.52 6.42
CA HIS A 94 47.56 28.21 7.76
C HIS A 94 46.43 28.37 8.78
N ASP A 95 45.29 27.73 8.53
CA ASP A 95 44.15 27.72 9.46
C ASP A 95 44.22 26.58 10.48
N TYR A 96 45.05 25.56 10.21
CA TYR A 96 45.20 24.36 11.03
C TYR A 96 46.60 24.26 11.66
N ASP A 97 46.63 23.99 12.98
CA ASP A 97 47.85 23.72 13.73
C ASP A 97 48.12 22.21 13.73
N ALA A 98 49.04 21.76 12.88
CA ALA A 98 49.38 20.34 12.75
C ALA A 98 50.05 19.75 14.00
N VAL A 99 50.71 20.57 14.84
CA VAL A 99 51.39 20.09 16.04
C VAL A 99 50.38 19.82 17.15
N ARG A 100 49.40 20.72 17.32
CA ARG A 100 48.32 20.55 18.30
C ARG A 100 47.16 19.71 17.78
N GLY A 101 47.06 19.54 16.47
CA GLY A 101 46.00 18.79 15.80
C GLY A 101 44.64 19.51 15.79
N ARG A 102 44.60 20.83 15.93
CA ARG A 102 43.37 21.65 16.05
C ARG A 102 43.40 22.90 15.17
N TYR A 103 42.24 23.46 14.85
CA TYR A 103 42.17 24.75 14.17
C TYR A 103 42.60 25.89 15.10
N PHE A 104 43.18 26.96 14.54
CA PHE A 104 43.53 28.16 15.30
C PHE A 104 42.30 28.96 15.74
N ASP A 105 41.19 28.83 15.02
CA ASP A 105 39.92 29.48 15.31
C ASP A 105 39.01 28.51 16.07
N ASP A 106 38.68 28.87 17.32
CA ASP A 106 37.88 28.05 18.22
C ASP A 106 36.48 27.75 17.65
N SER A 107 35.91 28.67 16.87
CA SER A 107 34.59 28.47 16.26
C SER A 107 34.59 27.36 15.21
N LYS A 108 35.63 27.33 14.37
CA LYS A 108 35.82 26.27 13.36
C LYS A 108 36.11 24.92 13.99
N GLU A 109 36.86 24.91 15.10
CA GLU A 109 37.15 23.69 15.84
C GLU A 109 35.86 23.05 16.39
N ILE A 110 34.98 23.84 16.99
CA ILE A 110 33.68 23.35 17.49
C ILE A 110 32.87 22.73 16.34
N GLU A 111 32.77 23.41 15.20
CA GLU A 111 32.06 22.87 14.04
C GLU A 111 32.68 21.57 13.52
N PHE A 112 34.01 21.48 13.49
CA PHE A 112 34.72 20.29 13.05
C PHE A 112 34.45 19.11 13.98
N VAL A 113 34.51 19.33 15.30
CA VAL A 113 34.21 18.32 16.32
C VAL A 113 32.77 17.84 16.20
N ASP A 114 31.82 18.75 16.01
CA ASP A 114 30.40 18.40 15.87
C ASP A 114 30.13 17.61 14.58
N LYS A 115 30.71 18.03 13.45
CA LYS A 115 30.64 17.28 12.19
C LYS A 115 31.23 15.89 12.35
N ARG A 116 32.41 15.77 12.97
CA ARG A 116 33.07 14.48 13.22
C ARG A 116 32.24 13.58 14.13
N LYS A 117 31.61 14.12 15.18
CA LYS A 117 30.70 13.36 16.05
C LYS A 117 29.47 12.88 15.28
N ALA A 118 28.88 13.73 14.44
CA ALA A 118 27.75 13.35 13.60
C ALA A 118 28.15 12.24 12.61
N GLU A 119 29.31 12.36 11.97
CA GLU A 119 29.87 11.33 11.08
C GLU A 119 30.15 10.03 11.82
N GLN A 120 30.72 10.07 13.04
CA GLN A 120 30.93 8.88 13.87
C GLN A 120 29.62 8.19 14.24
N GLN A 121 28.56 8.95 14.53
CA GLN A 121 27.23 8.41 14.82
C GLN A 121 26.53 7.84 13.57
N ALA A 122 26.86 8.34 12.38
CA ALA A 122 26.37 7.81 11.11
C ALA A 122 27.19 6.59 10.66
N HIS A 123 28.48 6.59 10.95
CA HIS A 123 29.42 5.57 10.53
C HIS A 123 29.00 4.18 11.05
N GLY A 124 28.88 3.23 10.13
CA GLY A 124 28.48 1.85 10.43
C GLY A 124 26.97 1.57 10.33
N LYS A 125 26.10 2.60 10.32
CA LYS A 125 24.66 2.39 10.04
C LYS A 125 24.45 1.89 8.61
N ASP A 126 25.20 2.43 7.66
CA ASP A 126 25.17 2.04 6.24
C ASP A 126 25.58 0.58 6.01
N ARG A 127 26.51 0.07 6.82
CA ARG A 127 26.94 -1.33 6.71
C ARG A 127 25.79 -2.29 6.98
N VAL A 128 24.85 -1.93 7.88
CA VAL A 128 23.67 -2.76 8.16
C VAL A 128 22.74 -2.85 6.95
N PHE A 129 22.65 -1.79 6.14
CA PHE A 129 21.84 -1.78 4.92
C PHE A 129 22.49 -2.54 3.77
N SER A 130 23.81 -2.72 3.78
CA SER A 130 24.53 -3.54 2.79
C SER A 130 24.37 -5.05 3.01
N LEU A 131 23.83 -5.48 4.14
CA LEU A 131 23.79 -6.91 4.48
C LEU A 131 22.69 -7.64 3.71
N PRO A 132 22.81 -8.98 3.54
CA PRO A 132 21.75 -9.75 2.91
C PRO A 132 20.40 -9.56 3.65
N PRO A 133 19.26 -9.54 2.95
CA PRO A 133 17.95 -9.35 3.59
C PRO A 133 17.70 -10.30 4.76
N ARG A 134 18.13 -11.57 4.66
CA ARG A 134 18.02 -12.55 5.74
C ARG A 134 18.66 -12.07 7.05
N GLU A 135 19.83 -11.43 6.96
CA GLU A 135 20.51 -10.90 8.15
C GLU A 135 19.94 -9.55 8.59
N GLN A 136 19.45 -8.74 7.65
CA GLN A 136 18.82 -7.45 7.99
C GLN A 136 17.54 -7.63 8.81
N PHE A 137 16.75 -8.64 8.47
CA PHE A 137 15.48 -8.97 9.13
C PHE A 137 15.65 -10.06 10.21
N SER A 138 16.87 -10.37 10.61
CA SER A 138 17.13 -11.34 11.69
C SER A 138 16.69 -10.77 13.04
N GLU A 139 16.16 -11.62 13.92
CA GLU A 139 15.64 -11.22 15.22
C GLU A 139 16.68 -10.51 16.08
N GLY A 140 17.94 -10.95 16.05
CA GLY A 140 19.05 -10.30 16.77
C GLY A 140 19.38 -8.88 16.30
N ARG A 141 18.85 -8.45 15.14
CA ARG A 141 18.93 -7.06 14.66
C ARG A 141 17.66 -6.25 14.87
N LEU A 142 16.52 -6.92 14.99
CA LEU A 142 15.24 -6.26 15.25
C LEU A 142 15.05 -6.00 16.73
N TYR A 143 15.60 -6.87 17.58
CA TYR A 143 15.43 -6.85 19.02
C TYR A 143 16.76 -6.83 19.75
N ASN A 144 16.77 -6.14 20.89
CA ASN A 144 17.81 -6.29 21.89
C ASN A 144 17.50 -7.54 22.72
N ILE A 145 18.38 -8.54 22.68
CA ILE A 145 18.18 -9.85 23.32
C ILE A 145 18.07 -9.71 24.86
N LEU A 146 18.74 -8.72 25.45
CA LEU A 146 18.78 -8.54 26.91
C LEU A 146 17.49 -7.92 27.43
N ASN A 147 17.04 -6.84 26.78
CA ASN A 147 15.92 -6.03 27.27
C ASN A 147 14.60 -6.31 26.53
N GLN A 148 14.63 -7.14 25.48
CA GLN A 148 13.53 -7.41 24.54
C GLN A 148 12.96 -6.16 23.86
N GLN A 149 13.68 -5.03 23.93
CA GLN A 149 13.29 -3.79 23.30
C GLN A 149 13.56 -3.85 21.79
N VAL A 150 12.68 -3.22 21.02
CA VAL A 150 12.80 -3.14 19.57
C VAL A 150 13.89 -2.13 19.21
N ILE A 151 14.90 -2.57 18.47
CA ILE A 151 15.97 -1.71 17.95
C ILE A 151 15.48 -0.97 16.70
N ASN A 152 14.82 -1.70 15.80
CA ASN A 152 14.38 -1.20 14.49
C ASN A 152 12.88 -1.47 14.27
N PRO A 153 11.99 -0.54 14.65
CA PRO A 153 10.54 -0.74 14.55
C PRO A 153 10.07 -0.86 13.11
N ASP A 154 10.59 -0.04 12.20
CA ASP A 154 10.20 -0.03 10.79
C ASP A 154 10.40 -1.41 10.14
N LYS A 155 11.58 -2.01 10.34
CA LYS A 155 11.88 -3.34 9.79
C LYS A 155 11.04 -4.43 10.44
N LEU A 156 10.75 -4.30 11.74
CA LEU A 156 9.88 -5.24 12.42
C LEU A 156 8.47 -5.24 11.84
N ASP A 157 7.93 -4.07 11.53
CA ASP A 157 6.60 -3.97 10.93
C ASP A 157 6.55 -4.58 9.54
N THR A 158 7.61 -4.42 8.72
CA THR A 158 7.68 -5.16 7.44
C THR A 158 7.69 -6.68 7.60
N VAL A 159 8.29 -7.21 8.67
CA VAL A 159 8.29 -8.65 8.97
C VAL A 159 6.90 -9.10 9.40
N LYS A 160 6.22 -8.31 10.24
CA LYS A 160 4.82 -8.57 10.64
C LYS A 160 3.86 -8.51 9.47
N GLU A 161 4.02 -7.54 8.56
CA GLU A 161 3.19 -7.45 7.36
C GLU A 161 3.37 -8.65 6.44
N LYS A 162 4.62 -9.12 6.27
CA LYS A 162 4.91 -10.32 5.47
C LYS A 162 4.26 -11.56 6.09
N SER A 163 4.34 -11.74 7.40
CA SER A 163 3.73 -12.88 8.09
C SER A 163 2.20 -12.80 8.05
N GLN A 164 1.61 -11.63 8.28
CA GLN A 164 0.17 -11.39 8.15
C GLN A 164 -0.33 -11.66 6.73
N ARG A 165 0.41 -11.23 5.70
CA ARG A 165 0.05 -11.50 4.29
C ARG A 165 0.00 -13.00 4.00
N ALA A 166 0.95 -13.77 4.54
CA ALA A 166 0.96 -15.22 4.38
C ALA A 166 -0.26 -15.87 5.07
N LEU A 167 -0.57 -15.44 6.29
CA LEU A 167 -1.76 -15.92 7.02
C LEU A 167 -3.06 -15.56 6.30
N ASN A 168 -3.18 -14.31 5.83
CA ASN A 168 -4.35 -13.84 5.09
C ASN A 168 -4.54 -14.62 3.79
N LYS A 169 -3.44 -14.98 3.10
CA LYS A 169 -3.50 -15.85 1.92
C LYS A 169 -4.06 -17.22 2.26
N ILE A 170 -3.58 -17.86 3.33
CA ILE A 170 -4.06 -19.18 3.76
C ILE A 170 -5.55 -19.11 4.12
N GLN A 171 -5.94 -18.12 4.93
CA GLN A 171 -7.34 -17.94 5.33
C GLN A 171 -8.25 -17.69 4.14
N LYS A 172 -7.83 -16.83 3.20
CA LYS A 172 -8.55 -16.56 1.96
C LYS A 172 -8.73 -17.84 1.14
N THR A 173 -7.67 -18.61 0.94
CA THR A 173 -7.77 -19.87 0.16
C THR A 173 -8.69 -20.89 0.82
N ALA A 174 -8.64 -21.03 2.14
CA ALA A 174 -9.52 -21.93 2.88
C ALA A 174 -10.99 -21.47 2.79
N PHE A 175 -11.23 -20.16 2.88
CA PHE A 175 -12.56 -19.58 2.72
C PHE A 175 -13.12 -19.80 1.31
N GLU A 176 -12.32 -19.52 0.27
CA GLU A 176 -12.71 -19.72 -1.13
C GLU A 176 -13.02 -21.20 -1.44
N GLN A 177 -12.20 -22.13 -0.93
CA GLN A 177 -12.46 -23.56 -1.07
C GLN A 177 -13.77 -23.97 -0.41
N ARG A 178 -14.04 -23.47 0.80
CA ARG A 178 -15.30 -23.75 1.50
C ARG A 178 -16.50 -23.20 0.75
N MET A 179 -16.42 -21.96 0.24
CA MET A 179 -17.50 -21.36 -0.54
C MET A 179 -17.73 -22.10 -1.86
N ARG A 180 -16.65 -22.54 -2.52
CA ARG A 180 -16.75 -23.37 -3.72
C ARG A 180 -17.47 -24.69 -3.45
N GLN A 181 -17.08 -25.41 -2.39
CA GLN A 181 -17.74 -26.68 -2.02
C GLN A 181 -19.23 -26.49 -1.70
N LEU A 182 -19.59 -25.39 -1.04
CA LEU A 182 -21.01 -25.07 -0.79
C LEU A 182 -21.75 -24.80 -2.10
N GLY A 183 -21.16 -24.02 -3.01
CA GLY A 183 -21.75 -23.76 -4.33
C GLY A 183 -21.91 -25.03 -5.18
N GLU A 184 -20.90 -25.91 -5.17
CA GLU A 184 -20.97 -27.23 -5.83
C GLU A 184 -22.08 -28.10 -5.22
N PHE A 185 -22.19 -28.13 -3.90
CA PHE A 185 -23.24 -28.87 -3.21
C PHE A 185 -24.64 -28.34 -3.55
N GLU A 186 -24.83 -27.02 -3.55
CA GLU A 186 -26.09 -26.39 -3.92
C GLU A 186 -26.45 -26.66 -5.38
N MET A 187 -25.48 -26.54 -6.29
CA MET A 187 -25.67 -26.82 -7.71
C MET A 187 -26.10 -28.29 -7.91
N ASN A 188 -25.36 -29.24 -7.34
CA ASN A 188 -25.67 -30.67 -7.42
C ASN A 188 -27.07 -30.97 -6.85
N ARG A 189 -27.43 -30.34 -5.74
CA ARG A 189 -28.78 -30.47 -5.15
C ARG A 189 -29.86 -29.94 -6.09
N THR A 190 -29.65 -28.78 -6.71
CA THR A 190 -30.64 -28.21 -7.64
C THR A 190 -30.78 -29.06 -8.90
N GLU A 191 -29.68 -29.60 -9.42
CA GLU A 191 -29.68 -30.51 -10.56
C GLU A 191 -30.41 -31.81 -10.23
N GLU A 192 -30.14 -32.40 -9.06
CA GLU A 192 -30.83 -33.59 -8.57
C GLU A 192 -32.34 -33.35 -8.44
N LEU A 193 -32.76 -32.21 -7.89
CA LEU A 193 -34.17 -31.83 -7.78
C LEU A 193 -34.83 -31.66 -9.16
N CYS A 194 -34.14 -31.06 -10.13
CA CYS A 194 -34.61 -30.91 -11.50
C CYS A 194 -34.77 -32.27 -12.20
N LEU A 195 -33.79 -33.16 -12.08
CA LEU A 195 -33.85 -34.51 -12.65
C LEU A 195 -34.98 -35.32 -12.02
N ASN A 196 -35.15 -35.23 -10.71
CA ASN A 196 -36.22 -35.93 -9.99
C ASN A 196 -37.61 -35.38 -10.31
N ARG A 197 -37.76 -34.09 -10.63
CA ARG A 197 -39.05 -33.50 -11.06
C ARG A 197 -39.61 -34.19 -12.31
N PHE A 198 -38.75 -34.58 -13.25
CA PHE A 198 -39.17 -35.24 -14.50
C PHE A 198 -39.20 -36.78 -14.40
N ALA A 199 -38.78 -37.37 -13.29
CA ALA A 199 -38.70 -38.83 -13.14
C ALA A 199 -40.05 -39.52 -13.34
N ASN A 200 -41.13 -38.95 -12.79
CA ASN A 200 -42.48 -39.48 -12.94
C ASN A 200 -42.95 -39.47 -14.40
N GLN A 201 -42.74 -38.34 -15.08
CA GLN A 201 -43.15 -38.17 -16.48
C GLN A 201 -42.38 -39.12 -17.38
N ARG A 202 -41.08 -39.32 -17.11
CA ARG A 202 -40.26 -40.30 -17.83
C ARG A 202 -40.78 -41.73 -17.64
N GLN A 203 -41.13 -42.12 -16.41
CA GLN A 203 -41.70 -43.45 -16.14
C GLN A 203 -43.07 -43.63 -16.81
N ALA A 204 -43.92 -42.59 -16.84
CA ALA A 204 -45.19 -42.64 -17.55
C ALA A 204 -45.02 -42.74 -19.08
N GLN A 205 -44.02 -42.03 -19.63
CA GLN A 205 -43.71 -42.06 -21.07
C GLN A 205 -43.28 -43.44 -21.57
N MET A 206 -42.64 -44.26 -20.74
CA MET A 206 -42.23 -45.63 -21.11
C MET A 206 -43.39 -46.51 -21.59
N TYR A 207 -44.62 -46.23 -21.13
CA TYR A 207 -45.79 -47.06 -21.44
C TYR A 207 -46.69 -46.46 -22.53
N ILE A 208 -46.34 -45.30 -23.10
CA ILE A 208 -47.18 -44.59 -24.10
C ILE A 208 -47.42 -45.46 -25.35
N HIS A 209 -46.44 -46.25 -25.75
CA HIS A 209 -46.53 -47.05 -26.99
C HIS A 209 -47.49 -48.25 -26.87
N GLY A 210 -47.91 -48.63 -25.65
CA GLY A 210 -48.84 -49.75 -25.42
C GLY A 210 -48.21 -51.14 -25.51
N TYR A 211 -46.91 -51.23 -25.78
CA TYR A 211 -46.12 -52.47 -25.78
C TYR A 211 -44.70 -52.22 -25.26
N ASP A 212 -44.06 -53.29 -24.78
CA ASP A 212 -42.68 -53.27 -24.31
C ASP A 212 -41.72 -53.26 -25.51
N PRO A 213 -40.88 -52.23 -25.72
CA PRO A 213 -40.03 -52.13 -26.90
C PRO A 213 -38.95 -53.22 -26.97
N ILE A 214 -38.61 -53.88 -25.85
CA ILE A 214 -37.57 -54.92 -25.81
C ILE A 214 -38.17 -56.29 -26.14
N SER A 215 -39.32 -56.62 -25.55
CA SER A 215 -39.96 -57.92 -25.73
C SER A 215 -41.06 -57.94 -26.80
N ASN A 216 -41.44 -56.77 -27.32
CA ASN A 216 -42.54 -56.54 -28.25
C ASN A 216 -43.89 -57.11 -27.78
N GLN A 217 -44.06 -57.32 -26.47
CA GLN A 217 -45.30 -57.80 -25.88
C GLN A 217 -46.21 -56.62 -25.56
N SER A 218 -47.50 -56.73 -25.88
CA SER A 218 -48.49 -55.71 -25.54
C SER A 218 -48.72 -55.64 -24.04
N TYR A 219 -48.98 -54.43 -23.54
CA TYR A 219 -49.40 -54.22 -22.15
C TYR A 219 -50.92 -54.39 -21.97
N ILE A 220 -51.65 -54.62 -23.06
CA ILE A 220 -53.12 -54.78 -23.11
C ILE A 220 -53.43 -56.07 -23.88
N GLY A 221 -54.44 -56.83 -23.44
CA GLY A 221 -54.93 -58.05 -24.10
C GLY A 221 -54.73 -59.35 -23.31
N ARG A 222 -55.05 -60.50 -23.95
CA ARG A 222 -55.14 -61.82 -23.29
C ARG A 222 -53.81 -62.36 -22.76
N ASN A 223 -52.69 -61.96 -23.39
CA ASN A 223 -51.33 -62.34 -22.99
C ASN A 223 -50.50 -61.11 -22.59
N ALA A 224 -51.15 -60.11 -21.99
CA ALA A 224 -50.50 -58.85 -21.65
C ALA A 224 -49.43 -59.00 -20.57
N LYS A 225 -48.30 -58.33 -20.78
CA LYS A 225 -47.27 -58.22 -19.74
C LYS A 225 -47.74 -57.23 -18.66
N GLN A 226 -47.63 -57.61 -17.39
CA GLN A 226 -48.02 -56.73 -16.29
C GLN A 226 -47.13 -55.48 -16.25
N ILE A 227 -47.76 -54.30 -16.22
CA ILE A 227 -47.05 -53.04 -16.03
C ILE A 227 -46.58 -52.97 -14.58
N PRO A 228 -45.27 -52.86 -14.31
CA PRO A 228 -44.80 -52.73 -12.95
C PRO A 228 -45.29 -51.39 -12.36
N PRO A 229 -45.69 -51.36 -11.08
CA PRO A 229 -46.19 -50.15 -10.46
C PRO A 229 -45.11 -49.05 -10.52
N ILE A 230 -45.54 -47.86 -10.92
CA ILE A 230 -44.69 -46.67 -10.96
C ILE A 230 -44.21 -46.42 -9.53
N ARG A 231 -42.90 -46.56 -9.31
CA ARG A 231 -42.30 -46.41 -7.97
C ARG A 231 -42.14 -44.95 -7.56
N ALA A 232 -42.25 -44.03 -8.52
CA ALA A 232 -42.13 -42.62 -8.30
C ALA A 232 -43.53 -42.00 -8.09
N ASP A 233 -43.71 -41.30 -6.96
CA ASP A 233 -44.97 -40.65 -6.58
C ASP A 233 -45.35 -39.59 -7.62
N ALA A 234 -46.54 -39.68 -8.22
CA ALA A 234 -47.07 -38.64 -9.10
C ALA A 234 -46.95 -37.23 -8.49
N THR A 235 -46.83 -36.21 -9.34
CA THR A 235 -46.77 -34.82 -8.89
C THR A 235 -48.04 -34.47 -8.12
N LYS A 236 -47.94 -34.43 -6.79
CA LYS A 236 -49.05 -34.15 -5.89
C LYS A 236 -49.55 -32.73 -6.13
N ASN A 237 -50.86 -32.55 -6.17
CA ASN A 237 -51.45 -31.21 -6.26
C ASN A 237 -51.14 -30.41 -4.98
N ALA A 238 -51.12 -29.07 -5.05
CA ALA A 238 -50.84 -28.20 -3.91
C ALA A 238 -51.73 -28.53 -2.68
N TRP A 239 -53.00 -28.87 -2.92
CA TRP A 239 -53.92 -29.32 -1.87
C TRP A 239 -53.52 -30.66 -1.23
N GLU A 240 -53.07 -31.63 -2.02
CA GLU A 240 -52.58 -32.92 -1.51
C GLU A 240 -51.26 -32.79 -0.75
N VAL A 241 -50.42 -31.83 -1.14
CA VAL A 241 -49.20 -31.49 -0.40
C VAL A 241 -49.56 -30.90 0.96
N LEU A 242 -50.55 -29.99 1.01
CA LEU A 242 -51.05 -29.39 2.24
C LEU A 242 -51.66 -30.44 3.17
N THR A 243 -52.55 -31.29 2.69
CA THR A 243 -53.18 -32.33 3.53
C THR A 243 -52.14 -33.30 4.08
N LYS A 244 -51.23 -33.81 3.25
CA LYS A 244 -50.14 -34.69 3.72
C LYS A 244 -49.17 -33.99 4.66
N SER A 245 -48.96 -32.68 4.52
CA SER A 245 -48.12 -31.92 5.45
C SER A 245 -48.77 -31.80 6.83
N VAL A 246 -50.10 -31.63 6.87
CA VAL A 246 -50.90 -31.57 8.10
C VAL A 246 -50.99 -32.95 8.76
N GLU A 247 -51.19 -34.02 7.99
CA GLU A 247 -51.17 -35.39 8.53
C GLU A 247 -49.80 -35.74 9.13
N LYS A 248 -48.71 -35.34 8.46
CA LYS A 248 -47.35 -35.60 8.94
C LYS A 248 -46.97 -34.79 10.18
N SER A 249 -47.49 -33.57 10.31
CA SER A 249 -47.32 -32.77 11.54
C SER A 249 -48.13 -33.33 12.71
N GLN A 250 -49.35 -33.82 12.45
CA GLN A 250 -50.17 -34.53 13.46
C GLN A 250 -49.50 -35.83 13.94
N GLN A 251 -48.93 -36.63 13.03
CA GLN A 251 -48.19 -37.85 13.39
C GLN A 251 -46.93 -37.57 14.22
N ARG A 252 -46.22 -36.46 13.95
CA ARG A 252 -45.08 -36.01 14.77
C ARG A 252 -45.49 -35.55 16.17
N ALA A 253 -46.66 -34.91 16.29
CA ALA A 253 -47.19 -34.52 17.60
C ALA A 253 -47.57 -35.73 18.47
N ILE A 254 -48.08 -36.81 17.87
CA ILE A 254 -48.43 -38.06 18.56
C ILE A 254 -47.18 -38.82 19.04
N THR A 255 -46.10 -38.82 18.26
CA THR A 255 -44.83 -39.47 18.62
C THR A 255 -43.95 -38.65 19.55
N ALA A 256 -44.20 -37.34 19.67
CA ALA A 256 -43.54 -36.45 20.63
C ALA A 256 -44.26 -36.39 22.00
N ALA A 257 -45.34 -37.15 22.20
CA ALA A 257 -45.98 -37.28 23.50
C ALA A 257 -45.01 -37.96 24.50
N PRO A 258 -44.73 -37.34 25.66
CA PRO A 258 -43.78 -37.88 26.62
C PRO A 258 -44.36 -39.16 27.26
N THR A 259 -43.74 -40.31 26.98
CA THR A 259 -43.95 -41.53 27.78
C THR A 259 -43.54 -41.26 29.23
N PRO A 260 -44.38 -41.57 30.24
CA PRO A 260 -43.99 -41.42 31.64
C PRO A 260 -42.84 -42.38 31.96
N ARG A 261 -41.68 -41.83 32.30
CA ARG A 261 -40.52 -42.59 32.80
C ARG A 261 -40.78 -43.01 34.24
N GLU A 262 -41.06 -44.30 34.44
CA GLU A 262 -40.86 -44.94 35.73
C GLU A 262 -39.36 -44.98 36.07
N GLY A 263 -39.07 -44.73 37.34
CA GLY A 263 -37.74 -44.49 37.86
C GLY A 263 -36.81 -45.68 37.79
N GLY A 264 -35.54 -45.40 37.47
CA GLY A 264 -34.44 -46.35 37.55
C GLY A 264 -33.12 -45.59 37.72
N ILE A 265 -32.68 -45.48 38.98
CA ILE A 265 -31.39 -44.95 39.40
C ILE A 265 -30.31 -45.94 38.96
N GLY A 266 -29.26 -45.48 38.28
CA GLY A 266 -28.12 -46.32 37.91
C GLY A 266 -26.99 -45.54 37.26
N ALA A 267 -25.88 -45.42 37.99
CA ALA A 267 -24.71 -44.61 37.69
C ALA A 267 -23.76 -45.23 36.65
N ASN A 268 -22.99 -44.33 36.02
CA ASN A 268 -21.62 -44.47 35.50
C ASN A 268 -21.28 -45.54 34.43
N SER A 269 -20.83 -45.09 33.26
CA SER A 269 -19.42 -45.18 32.85
C SER A 269 -19.25 -44.86 31.36
N VAL A 270 -18.46 -43.82 31.10
CA VAL A 270 -17.99 -43.42 29.78
C VAL A 270 -16.71 -44.18 29.48
N LYS A 271 -16.68 -44.89 28.33
CA LYS A 271 -15.52 -45.05 27.44
C LYS A 271 -15.97 -45.70 26.13
N THR A 272 -15.91 -44.95 25.04
CA THR A 272 -15.86 -45.47 23.67
C THR A 272 -14.49 -45.17 23.08
N PRO A 273 -13.79 -46.15 22.48
CA PRO A 273 -12.82 -45.88 21.45
C PRO A 273 -13.50 -46.12 20.10
N ASN A 274 -13.77 -45.04 19.38
CA ASN A 274 -13.57 -44.94 17.93
C ASN A 274 -14.21 -43.64 17.44
N GLY A 275 -13.33 -42.71 17.06
CA GLY A 275 -13.68 -41.39 16.61
C GLY A 275 -14.27 -41.42 15.21
N HIS A 276 -15.58 -41.20 15.12
CA HIS A 276 -16.19 -40.46 14.03
C HIS A 276 -16.89 -39.25 14.63
N LYS A 277 -16.34 -38.06 14.37
CA LYS A 277 -16.95 -36.78 14.74
C LYS A 277 -18.24 -36.62 13.95
N ILE A 278 -19.36 -36.99 14.55
CA ILE A 278 -20.68 -36.52 14.10
C ILE A 278 -20.74 -35.04 14.45
N GLN A 279 -20.67 -34.17 13.44
CA GLN A 279 -20.98 -32.76 13.61
C GLN A 279 -22.47 -32.65 13.90
N VAL A 280 -22.80 -32.41 15.16
CA VAL A 280 -24.15 -32.01 15.57
C VAL A 280 -24.41 -30.63 14.97
N HIS A 281 -25.19 -30.59 13.89
CA HIS A 281 -25.78 -29.35 13.40
C HIS A 281 -26.69 -28.79 14.50
N LYS A 282 -26.18 -27.80 15.24
CA LYS A 282 -27.03 -26.92 16.03
C LYS A 282 -27.84 -26.06 15.05
N PRO A 283 -29.17 -25.93 15.19
CA PRO A 283 -29.91 -24.92 14.45
C PRO A 283 -29.43 -23.54 14.89
N ASN A 284 -28.97 -22.72 13.95
CA ASN A 284 -28.74 -21.29 14.15
C ASN A 284 -30.10 -20.61 14.34
N VAL A 285 -30.62 -20.63 15.56
CA VAL A 285 -31.63 -19.66 16.00
C VAL A 285 -30.85 -18.46 16.52
N LEU A 286 -30.79 -17.40 15.72
CA LEU A 286 -30.38 -16.07 16.17
C LEU A 286 -31.43 -15.57 17.15
N VAL A 287 -31.21 -15.81 18.44
CA VAL A 287 -31.86 -15.04 19.50
C VAL A 287 -31.07 -13.74 19.62
N VAL A 288 -31.66 -12.65 19.15
CA VAL A 288 -31.16 -11.29 19.39
C VAL A 288 -31.59 -10.93 20.81
N ASP A 289 -30.74 -11.22 21.78
CA ASP A 289 -30.89 -10.68 23.14
C ASP A 289 -30.57 -9.18 23.11
N GLN A 290 -31.62 -8.37 23.19
CA GLN A 290 -31.52 -6.96 23.51
C GLN A 290 -31.15 -6.82 24.99
N LEU A 291 -29.87 -6.59 25.28
CA LEU A 291 -29.47 -6.07 26.58
C LEU A 291 -29.39 -4.55 26.49
N ALA A 292 -30.28 -3.91 27.26
CA ALA A 292 -30.17 -2.52 27.64
C ALA A 292 -28.89 -2.30 28.44
N THR A 293 -28.09 -1.32 28.04
CA THR A 293 -27.11 -0.67 28.92
C THR A 293 -27.17 0.84 28.73
N THR A 294 -27.54 1.48 29.83
CA THR A 294 -27.50 2.90 30.16
C THR A 294 -26.12 3.55 29.94
N SER A 295 -26.17 4.77 29.41
CA SER A 295 -25.30 5.96 29.67
C SER A 295 -23.80 5.75 29.91
N ASP A 296 -22.93 6.26 29.02
CA ASP A 296 -22.37 7.62 29.17
C ASP A 296 -21.30 7.99 28.11
N SER A 297 -21.32 9.28 27.77
CA SER A 297 -20.20 10.13 27.28
C SER A 297 -19.67 10.03 25.83
N ARG A 298 -20.02 11.08 25.05
CA ARG A 298 -19.13 12.00 24.28
C ARG A 298 -17.94 11.41 23.50
N ASP A 299 -18.00 11.42 22.16
CA ASP A 299 -17.47 12.52 21.32
C ASP A 299 -17.38 12.15 19.82
N ASN A 300 -17.57 13.20 19.01
CA ASN A 300 -17.13 13.42 17.63
C ASN A 300 -17.77 12.64 16.45
N THR A 301 -18.74 13.33 15.85
CA THR A 301 -19.33 13.11 14.54
C THR A 301 -18.40 13.55 13.40
N THR A 302 -18.04 12.63 12.51
CA THR A 302 -17.75 12.96 11.10
C THR A 302 -18.17 11.80 10.20
N PHE A 303 -19.45 11.78 9.85
CA PHE A 303 -20.00 10.87 8.85
C PHE A 303 -19.47 11.24 7.46
N ARG A 304 -18.75 10.31 6.83
CA ARG A 304 -18.47 10.36 5.38
C ARG A 304 -19.58 9.62 4.64
N PRO A 305 -20.32 10.24 3.71
CA PRO A 305 -21.32 9.55 2.92
C PRO A 305 -20.67 8.61 1.89
N VAL A 306 -21.20 7.40 1.83
CA VAL A 306 -20.90 6.37 0.83
C VAL A 306 -21.42 6.84 -0.53
N ARG A 307 -20.51 6.96 -1.50
CA ARG A 307 -20.78 7.31 -2.90
C ARG A 307 -21.41 6.11 -3.60
N THR A 308 -22.72 6.12 -3.82
CA THR A 308 -23.38 5.21 -4.75
C THR A 308 -23.27 5.77 -6.17
N GLY A 309 -22.79 4.95 -7.10
CA GLY A 309 -22.60 5.32 -8.50
C GLY A 309 -23.95 5.47 -9.22
N GLY A 310 -24.19 6.66 -9.76
CA GLY A 310 -25.34 6.94 -10.62
C GLY A 310 -25.06 6.52 -12.07
N PHE A 311 -26.00 5.79 -12.66
CA PHE A 311 -26.11 5.58 -14.11
C PHE A 311 -26.64 6.85 -14.79
N PRO A 312 -26.09 7.27 -15.94
CA PRO A 312 -26.63 8.40 -16.69
C PRO A 312 -27.85 7.98 -17.53
N THR A 313 -28.96 8.69 -17.36
CA THR A 313 -30.11 8.63 -18.28
C THR A 313 -29.83 9.53 -19.49
N ILE A 314 -29.91 8.94 -20.68
CA ILE A 314 -29.83 9.62 -21.98
C ILE A 314 -31.21 10.22 -22.26
N SER A 315 -31.31 11.55 -22.33
CA SER A 315 -32.48 12.25 -22.85
C SER A 315 -32.30 12.49 -24.35
N HIS A 316 -33.20 11.93 -25.16
CA HIS A 316 -33.33 12.27 -26.58
C HIS A 316 -33.90 13.69 -26.73
N ALA A 317 -33.28 14.45 -27.63
CA ALA A 317 -33.92 15.56 -28.36
C ALA A 317 -34.36 15.03 -29.74
#